data_AF-A0A7W5KYC2-F1
#
_entry.id   AF-A0A7W5KYC2-F1
#
_cell.length_a   1.000
_cell.length_b   1.000
_cell.length_c   1.000
_cell.angle_alpha   90.00
_cell.angle_beta   90.00
_cell.angle_gamma   90.00
#
_symmetry.space_group_name_H-M   'P 1'
#
loop_
_entity.id
_entity.type
_entity.pdbx_description
1 polymer ?
#
loop_
_entity_poly.entity_id
_entity_poly.type
_entity_poly.pdbx_seq_one_letter_code
_entity_poly.pdbx_strand_id
1 'polypeptide(L)'
;MEATGFPVNLASALGIIIAICAILYAVPKTAFLGAILITGFLGGAICTHFRLGEFFTPPQIVSLLLGIAAWGGLYLRDPRLRQLMPLNMV
;
A
#
# COMPACT_ATOMS: atom_id res chain seq x y z
N MET A 1 -8.57 -1.46 18.19
CA MET A 1 -9.43 -0.49 17.46
C MET A 1 -10.15 0.48 18.39
N GLU A 2 -10.17 0.25 19.71
CA GLU A 2 -10.70 1.23 20.68
C GLU A 2 -9.81 2.49 20.80
N ALA A 3 -8.50 2.37 20.53
CA ALA A 3 -7.56 3.50 20.58
C ALA A 3 -7.65 4.49 19.39
N THR A 4 -8.31 4.12 18.28
CA THR A 4 -8.36 4.96 17.06
C THR A 4 -9.69 5.71 16.88
N GLY A 5 -10.66 5.50 17.76
CA GLY A 5 -11.97 6.17 17.71
C GLY A 5 -12.89 5.73 16.55
N PHE A 6 -12.52 4.69 15.79
CA PHE A 6 -13.36 4.17 14.70
C PHE A 6 -14.24 3.01 15.18
N PRO A 7 -15.53 2.97 14.79
CA PRO A 7 -16.40 1.89 15.20
C PRO A 7 -15.99 0.59 14.49
N VAL A 8 -16.08 -0.53 15.22
CA VAL A 8 -15.52 -1.84 14.82
C VAL A 8 -16.08 -2.35 13.49
N ASN A 9 -17.29 -1.93 13.11
CA ASN A 9 -17.87 -2.25 11.82
C ASN A 9 -17.06 -1.71 10.63
N LEU A 10 -16.32 -0.60 10.76
CA LEU A 10 -15.47 -0.06 9.68
C LEU A 10 -14.23 -0.92 9.42
N ALA A 11 -13.79 -1.73 10.39
CA ALA A 11 -12.69 -2.66 10.21
C ALA A 11 -12.95 -3.63 9.05
N SER A 12 -14.19 -4.13 8.97
CA SER A 12 -14.62 -5.03 7.90
C SER A 12 -14.55 -4.36 6.52
N ALA A 13 -14.99 -3.11 6.42
CA ALA A 13 -14.93 -2.33 5.19
C ALA A 13 -13.47 -2.08 4.75
N LEU A 14 -12.59 -1.69 5.68
CA LEU A 14 -11.16 -1.53 5.39
C LEU A 14 -10.52 -2.84 4.94
N GLY A 15 -10.87 -3.96 5.59
CA GLY A 15 -10.43 -5.29 5.20
C GLY A 15 -10.84 -5.67 3.77
N ILE A 16 -12.07 -5.36 3.38
CA ILE A 16 -12.57 -5.58 2.02
C ILE A 16 -11.81 -4.72 1.01
N ILE A 17 -11.59 -3.44 1.32
CA ILE A 17 -10.87 -2.51 0.43
C ILE A 17 -9.44 -3.02 0.18
N ILE A 18 -8.69 -3.34 1.24
CA ILE A 18 -7.30 -3.82 1.07
C ILE A 18 -7.26 -5.19 0.39
N ALA A 19 -8.26 -6.06 0.62
CA ALA A 19 -8.37 -7.34 -0.08
C ALA A 19 -8.56 -7.15 -1.60
N ILE A 20 -9.42 -6.23 -2.02
CA ILE A 20 -9.59 -5.89 -3.45
C ILE A 20 -8.27 -5.37 -4.03
N CYS A 21 -7.59 -4.46 -3.33
CA CYS A 21 -6.30 -3.93 -3.77
C CYS A 21 -5.25 -5.05 -3.92
N ALA A 22 -5.21 -5.98 -2.96
CA ALA A 22 -4.31 -7.13 -2.97
C ALA A 22 -4.61 -8.11 -4.12
N ILE A 23 -5.89 -8.38 -4.40
CA ILE A 23 -6.31 -9.23 -5.53
C ILE A 23 -5.88 -8.59 -6.85
N LEU A 24 -6.11 -7.27 -7.02
CA LEU A 24 -5.67 -6.54 -8.21
C LEU A 24 -4.15 -6.55 -8.36
N TYR A 25 -3.40 -6.46 -7.26
CA TYR A 25 -1.94 -6.55 -7.27
C TYR A 25 -1.45 -7.97 -7.63
N ALA A 26 -2.14 -9.02 -7.16
CA ALA A 26 -1.75 -10.40 -7.38
C ALA A 26 -1.88 -10.83 -8.86
N VAL A 27 -2.87 -10.29 -9.58
CA VAL A 27 -3.10 -10.61 -11.00
C VAL A 27 -2.13 -9.80 -11.89
N PRO A 28 -1.23 -10.44 -12.68
CA PRO A 28 -0.18 -9.74 -13.42
C PRO A 28 -0.68 -8.63 -14.36
N LYS A 29 -1.86 -8.84 -14.98
CA LYS A 29 -2.47 -7.86 -15.89
C LYS A 29 -2.94 -6.58 -15.21
N THR A 30 -3.23 -6.64 -13.90
CA THR A 30 -3.72 -5.51 -13.10
C THR A 30 -2.73 -5.09 -12.02
N ALA A 31 -1.56 -5.72 -11.95
CA ALA A 31 -0.61 -5.57 -10.85
C ALA A 31 -0.16 -4.12 -10.65
N PHE A 32 0.01 -3.37 -11.75
CA PHE A 32 0.33 -1.94 -11.71
C PHE A 32 -0.78 -1.10 -11.04
N LEU A 33 -2.04 -1.33 -11.41
CA LEU A 33 -3.18 -0.67 -10.77
C LEU A 33 -3.28 -1.08 -9.28
N GLY A 34 -3.08 -2.36 -8.99
CA GLY A 34 -3.03 -2.86 -7.61
C GLY A 34 -1.94 -2.18 -6.77
N ALA A 35 -0.74 -1.98 -7.32
CA ALA A 35 0.36 -1.31 -6.62
C ALA A 35 0.03 0.15 -6.29
N ILE A 36 -0.61 0.87 -7.23
CA ILE A 36 -1.10 2.24 -7.00
C ILE A 36 -2.14 2.26 -5.87
N LEU A 37 -3.14 1.37 -5.92
CA LEU A 37 -4.21 1.32 -4.92
C LEU A 37 -3.68 0.96 -3.53
N ILE A 38 -2.78 -0.03 -3.44
CA ILE A 38 -2.10 -0.39 -2.19
C ILE A 38 -1.34 0.83 -1.64
N THR A 39 -0.63 1.56 -2.48
CA THR A 39 0.13 2.74 -2.05
C THR A 39 -0.78 3.84 -1.52
N GLY A 40 -1.89 4.11 -2.21
CA GLY A 40 -2.90 5.06 -1.74
C GLY A 40 -3.51 4.66 -0.40
N PHE A 41 -3.88 3.39 -0.24
CA PHE A 41 -4.44 2.86 1.01
C PHE A 41 -3.44 2.97 2.18
N LEU A 42 -2.19 2.53 1.97
CA LEU A 42 -1.14 2.57 2.99
C LEU A 42 -0.73 4.01 3.34
N GLY A 43 -0.70 4.92 2.36
CA GLY A 43 -0.51 6.35 2.60
C GLY A 43 -1.62 6.95 3.48
N GLY A 44 -2.88 6.60 3.22
CA GLY A 44 -4.00 6.99 4.07
C GLY A 44 -3.89 6.45 5.51
N ALA A 45 -3.44 5.20 5.67
CA ALA A 45 -3.17 4.62 6.98
C ALA A 45 -2.08 5.41 7.73
N ILE A 46 -0.95 5.70 7.07
CA ILE A 46 0.13 6.52 7.65
C ILE A 46 -0.40 7.89 8.07
N CYS A 47 -1.12 8.59 7.19
CA CYS A 47 -1.72 9.91 7.49
C CYS A 47 -2.65 9.85 8.72
N THR A 48 -3.39 8.76 8.90
CA THR A 48 -4.28 8.57 10.06
C THR A 48 -3.47 8.44 11.35
N HIS A 49 -2.37 7.70 11.35
CA HIS A 49 -1.49 7.60 12.52
C HIS A 49 -0.80 8.96 12.82
N PHE A 50 -0.34 9.68 11.80
CA PHE A 50 0.19 11.05 11.99
C PHE A 50 -0.84 12.01 12.60
N ARG A 51 -2.11 11.93 12.15
CA ARG A 51 -3.23 12.72 12.69
C ARG A 51 -3.46 12.45 14.18
N LEU A 52 -3.19 11.24 14.65
CA LEU A 52 -3.32 10.83 16.06
C LEU A 52 -2.11 11.23 16.92
N GLY A 53 -1.11 11.91 16.34
CA GLY A 53 0.12 12.30 17.04
C GLY A 53 1.12 11.14 17.22
N GLU A 54 0.86 10.02 16.56
CA GLU A 54 1.78 8.89 16.52
C GLU A 54 2.85 9.13 15.44
N PHE A 55 4.12 9.10 15.84
CA PHE A 55 5.27 9.26 14.93
C PHE A 55 6.15 8.03 14.98
N PHE A 56 6.55 7.51 13.81
CA PHE A 56 7.40 6.33 13.67
C PHE A 56 6.87 5.09 14.39
N THR A 57 5.54 4.94 14.46
CA THR A 57 4.94 3.75 15.06
C THR A 57 5.07 2.54 14.14
N PRO A 58 5.07 1.31 14.70
CA PRO A 58 5.16 0.09 13.90
C PRO A 58 4.18 0.02 12.71
N PRO A 59 2.91 0.45 12.82
CA PRO A 59 1.98 0.46 11.70
C PRO A 59 2.42 1.35 10.53
N GLN A 60 3.04 2.51 10.82
CA GLN A 60 3.54 3.41 9.77
C GLN A 60 4.72 2.79 9.05
N ILE A 61 5.66 2.21 9.79
CA ILE A 61 6.86 1.56 9.23
C ILE A 61 6.45 0.36 8.38
N VAL A 62 5.55 -0.49 8.89
CA VAL A 62 5.01 -1.64 8.15
C VAL A 62 4.30 -1.16 6.88
N SER A 63 3.48 -0.12 6.95
CA SER A 63 2.80 0.44 5.79
C SER A 63 3.78 0.96 4.74
N LEU A 64 4.84 1.66 5.16
CA LEU A 64 5.88 2.13 4.25
C LEU A 64 6.62 0.96 3.58
N LEU A 65 7.04 -0.03 4.36
CA LEU A 65 7.75 -1.22 3.86
C LEU A 65 6.90 -2.04 2.90
N LEU A 66 5.59 -2.19 3.17
CA LEU A 66 4.67 -2.89 2.28
C LEU A 66 4.48 -2.14 0.95
N GLY A 67 4.40 -0.79 0.99
CA GLY A 67 4.36 0.03 -0.22
C GLY A 67 5.63 -0.14 -1.07
N ILE A 68 6.79 -0.07 -0.43
CA ILE A 68 8.09 -0.30 -1.10
C ILE A 68 8.17 -1.72 -1.66
N ALA A 69 7.74 -2.73 -0.91
CA ALA A 69 7.76 -4.13 -1.35
C ALA A 69 6.81 -4.38 -2.53
N ALA A 70 5.64 -3.73 -2.56
CA ALA A 70 4.71 -3.83 -3.68
C ALA A 70 5.32 -3.27 -4.98
N TRP A 71 5.91 -2.08 -4.93
CA TRP A 71 6.57 -1.51 -6.09
C TRP A 71 7.86 -2.23 -6.47
N GLY A 72 8.68 -2.64 -5.49
CA GLY A 72 9.89 -3.41 -5.71
C GLY A 72 9.60 -4.78 -6.33
N GLY A 73 8.61 -5.49 -5.82
CA GLY A 73 8.14 -6.75 -6.40
C GLY A 73 7.65 -6.57 -7.83
N LEU A 74 6.90 -5.51 -8.11
CA LEU A 74 6.43 -5.21 -9.47
C LEU A 74 7.59 -4.84 -10.42
N TYR A 75 8.54 -4.02 -9.96
CA TYR A 75 9.75 -3.65 -10.71
C TYR A 75 10.60 -4.87 -11.08
N LEU A 76 10.70 -5.85 -10.17
CA LEU A 76 11.40 -7.09 -10.43
C LEU A 76 10.64 -8.02 -11.40
N ARG A 77 9.31 -7.99 -11.38
CA ARG A 77 8.44 -8.87 -12.19
C ARG A 77 8.16 -8.36 -13.60
N ASP A 78 8.08 -7.06 -13.82
CA ASP A 78 7.69 -6.48 -15.11
C ASP A 78 8.84 -5.68 -15.77
N PRO A 79 9.45 -6.21 -16.85
CA PRO A 79 10.48 -5.52 -17.62
C PRO A 79 10.00 -4.20 -18.24
N ARG A 80 8.70 -4.08 -18.56
CA ARG A 80 8.12 -2.86 -19.15
C ARG A 80 8.12 -1.73 -18.15
N LEU A 81 7.79 -2.04 -16.88
CA LEU A 81 7.84 -1.04 -15.82
C LEU A 81 9.28 -0.55 -15.58
N ARG A 82 10.26 -1.45 -15.73
CA ARG A 82 11.68 -1.09 -15.62
C ARG A 82 12.11 -0.08 -16.68
N GLN A 83 11.63 -0.23 -17.91
CA GLN A 83 11.89 0.70 -19.01
C GLN A 83 11.24 2.08 -18.83
N LEU A 84 10.13 2.15 -18.09
CA LEU A 84 9.41 3.40 -17.83
C LEU A 84 10.00 4.20 -16.65
N MET A 85 10.74 3.55 -15.75
CA MET A 85 11.33 4.25 -14.61
C MET A 85 12.56 5.07 -15.03
N PRO A 86 12.72 6.31 -14.53
CA PRO A 86 13.87 7.16 -14.83
C PRO A 86 15.19 6.65 -14.24
N LEU A 87 15.17 5.49 -13.57
CA LEU A 87 16.35 4.77 -13.08
C LEU A 87 16.98 3.87 -14.14
N ASN A 88 16.57 3.97 -15.40
CA ASN A 88 17.28 3.35 -16.53
C ASN A 88 18.61 4.11 -16.75
N MET A 89 19.52 3.97 -15.78
CA MET A 89 20.93 4.30 -15.95
C MET A 89 21.43 3.47 -17.12
N VAL A 90 21.86 4.23 -18.14
CA VAL A 90 22.63 3.88 -19.35
C VAL A 90 23.28 2.50 -19.31
#